data_AF-I2K7Z9-F1
#
_entry.id   AF-I2K7Z9-F1
#
_cell.length_a   1.000
_cell.length_b   1.000
_cell.length_c   1.000
_cell.angle_alpha   90.00
_cell.angle_beta   90.00
_cell.angle_gamma   90.00
#
_symmetry.space_group_name_H-M   'P 1'
#
loop_
_entity.id
_entity.type
_entity.pdbx_description
1 polymer ?
#
loop_
_entity_poly.entity_id
_entity_poly.type
_entity_poly.pdbx_seq_one_letter_code
_entity_poly.pdbx_strand_id
1 'polypeptide(L)'
;MFIGHYAACFALKKVEKSASLGMLFLAVQFVDILFFPFVLLGIEKINIIENFTQSTHFELEYMPYTHSLLASILLAGLIYILYRIVSRGKKSVALVMGIAVLSHWFFDLIVHTPDLPLWSDTSTKLGFGLWNNAIATYTLEAVLLIGGLWLYLSGTTARSPIGRYGMGIFVMILLLVNAVNIFGPPFGNTEISLAISALIMYFLFAGVAYWLDGERS
;
A
#
# COMPACT_ATOMS: atom_id res chain seq x y z
N MET A 1 -2.71 -5.98 -3.02
CA MET A 1 -3.22 -4.86 -3.88
C MET A 1 -2.02 -3.93 -4.15
N PHE A 2 -2.05 -3.01 -5.12
CA PHE A 2 -0.91 -2.09 -5.31
C PHE A 2 -1.24 -0.64 -4.94
N ILE A 3 -1.68 0.18 -5.90
CA ILE A 3 -1.94 1.60 -5.68
C ILE A 3 -3.21 1.84 -4.85
N GLY A 4 -4.13 0.87 -4.83
CA GLY A 4 -5.39 1.00 -4.11
C GLY A 4 -5.20 1.19 -2.59
N HIS A 5 -4.08 0.71 -2.03
CA HIS A 5 -3.70 0.98 -0.63
C HIS A 5 -3.61 2.47 -0.31
N TYR A 6 -3.08 3.29 -1.23
CA TYR A 6 -2.90 4.73 -1.00
C TYR A 6 -4.22 5.50 -0.85
N ALA A 7 -5.36 4.90 -1.22
CA ALA A 7 -6.69 5.45 -0.92
C ALA A 7 -6.90 5.67 0.59
N ALA A 8 -6.42 4.74 1.43
CA ALA A 8 -6.49 4.85 2.88
C ALA A 8 -5.67 6.05 3.38
N CYS A 9 -4.48 6.30 2.80
CA CYS A 9 -3.65 7.44 3.17
C CYS A 9 -4.37 8.77 2.94
N PHE A 10 -5.01 8.93 1.79
CA PHE A 10 -5.76 10.14 1.46
C PHE A 10 -6.97 10.36 2.38
N ALA A 11 -7.72 9.29 2.67
CA ALA A 11 -8.85 9.35 3.60
C ALA A 11 -8.40 9.69 5.04
N LEU A 12 -7.34 9.04 5.53
CA LEU A 12 -6.79 9.26 6.86
C LEU A 12 -6.20 10.67 7.02
N LYS A 13 -5.57 11.21 5.98
CA LYS A 13 -5.08 12.60 5.97
C LYS A 13 -6.22 13.63 6.08
N LYS A 14 -7.39 13.35 5.50
CA LYS A 14 -8.59 14.18 5.71
C LYS A 14 -9.05 14.15 7.17
N VAL A 15 -9.02 12.97 7.81
CA VAL A 15 -9.45 12.77 9.19
C VAL A 15 -8.47 13.39 10.19
N GLU A 16 -7.16 13.19 9.99
CA GLU A 16 -6.10 13.73 10.83
C GLU A 16 -5.13 14.55 9.99
N LYS A 17 -5.45 15.84 9.83
CA LYS A 17 -4.69 16.78 8.99
C LYS A 17 -3.24 16.97 9.42
N SER A 18 -2.93 16.72 10.70
CA SER A 18 -1.55 16.84 11.20
C SER A 18 -0.68 15.63 10.89
N ALA A 19 -1.25 14.53 10.39
CA ALA A 19 -0.46 13.41 9.87
C ALA A 19 0.25 13.83 8.58
N SER A 20 1.49 13.39 8.37
CA SER A 20 2.21 13.57 7.11
C SER A 20 1.67 12.57 6.08
N LEU A 21 1.27 13.03 4.89
CA LEU A 21 0.78 12.13 3.86
C LEU A 21 1.86 11.13 3.40
N GLY A 22 3.11 11.58 3.28
CA GLY A 22 4.23 10.67 2.93
C GLY A 22 4.48 9.60 3.99
N MET A 23 4.33 9.95 5.29
CA MET A 23 4.41 8.94 6.35
C MET A 23 3.24 7.96 6.31
N LEU A 24 2.03 8.42 5.95
CA LEU A 24 0.89 7.53 5.74
C LEU A 24 1.12 6.57 4.54
N PHE A 25 1.80 7.02 3.49
CA PHE A 25 2.18 6.16 2.36
C PHE A 25 3.16 5.07 2.80
N LEU A 26 4.18 5.42 3.60
CA LEU A 26 5.09 4.42 4.18
C LEU A 26 4.36 3.48 5.13
N ALA A 27 3.41 3.98 5.92
CA ALA A 27 2.65 3.18 6.86
C ALA A 27 1.74 2.16 6.16
N VAL A 28 0.97 2.57 5.15
CA VAL A 28 0.10 1.63 4.43
C VAL A 28 0.91 0.58 3.67
N GLN A 29 2.13 0.93 3.23
CA GLN A 29 3.02 0.03 2.52
C GLN A 29 3.97 -0.73 3.44
N PHE A 30 3.88 -0.54 4.76
CA PHE A 30 4.87 -1.06 5.70
C PHE A 30 4.97 -2.59 5.65
N VAL A 31 3.84 -3.26 5.42
CA VAL A 31 3.75 -4.71 5.21
C VAL A 31 4.65 -5.14 4.04
N ASP A 32 4.48 -4.55 2.85
CA ASP A 32 5.31 -4.86 1.68
C ASP A 32 6.77 -4.42 1.83
N ILE A 33 7.01 -3.28 2.47
CA ILE A 33 8.37 -2.80 2.74
C ILE A 33 9.13 -3.80 3.60
N LEU A 34 8.47 -4.53 4.48
CA LEU A 34 9.06 -5.64 5.24
C LEU A 34 9.10 -6.95 4.45
N PHE A 35 8.09 -7.22 3.63
CA PHE A 35 7.97 -8.43 2.83
C PHE A 35 9.16 -8.63 1.90
N PHE A 36 9.55 -7.60 1.14
CA PHE A 36 10.65 -7.74 0.18
C PHE A 36 11.99 -8.10 0.84
N PRO A 37 12.45 -7.43 1.92
CA PRO A 37 13.59 -7.90 2.70
C PRO A 37 13.44 -9.34 3.22
N PHE A 38 12.26 -9.75 3.67
CA PHE A 38 12.04 -11.12 4.16
C PHE A 38 12.14 -12.16 3.04
N VAL A 39 11.66 -11.83 1.84
CA VAL A 39 11.87 -12.64 0.63
C VAL A 39 13.35 -12.79 0.32
N LEU A 40 14.11 -11.68 0.29
CA LEU A 40 15.54 -11.73 -0.02
C LEU A 40 16.37 -12.50 1.02
N LEU A 41 15.88 -12.60 2.26
CA LEU A 41 16.47 -13.41 3.33
C LEU A 41 15.98 -14.87 3.34
N GLY A 42 15.04 -15.23 2.46
CA GLY A 42 14.41 -16.56 2.41
C GLY A 42 13.48 -16.86 3.59
N ILE A 43 13.07 -15.84 4.35
CA ILE A 43 12.13 -15.95 5.47
C ILE A 43 10.70 -16.07 4.96
N GLU A 44 10.37 -15.32 3.91
CA GLU A 44 9.12 -15.39 3.17
C GLU A 44 9.41 -15.75 1.71
N LYS A 45 8.42 -16.22 0.96
CA LYS A 45 8.63 -16.76 -0.39
C LYS A 45 7.59 -16.24 -1.37
N ILE A 46 8.08 -15.95 -2.57
CA ILE A 46 7.31 -15.50 -3.72
C ILE A 46 7.85 -16.24 -4.95
N ASN A 47 6.97 -16.77 -5.78
CA ASN A 47 7.34 -17.29 -7.09
C ASN A 47 6.89 -16.29 -8.16
N ILE A 48 7.77 -16.00 -9.11
CA ILE A 48 7.45 -15.15 -10.27
C ILE A 48 6.97 -16.07 -11.39
N ILE A 49 5.66 -16.12 -11.56
CA ILE A 49 4.97 -16.94 -12.57
C ILE A 49 4.17 -15.99 -13.44
N GLU A 50 4.60 -15.84 -14.70
CA GLU A 50 3.92 -14.93 -15.63
C GLU A 50 2.44 -15.29 -15.75
N ASN A 51 1.56 -14.32 -15.46
CA ASN A 51 0.11 -14.48 -15.47
C ASN A 51 -0.39 -15.54 -14.49
N PHE A 52 0.24 -15.65 -13.30
CA PHE A 52 -0.23 -16.49 -12.20
C PHE A 52 -1.73 -16.29 -11.93
N THR A 53 -2.17 -15.03 -11.95
CA THR A 53 -3.58 -14.67 -12.13
C THR A 53 -3.71 -13.71 -13.31
N GLN A 54 -4.93 -13.25 -13.61
CA GLN A 54 -5.13 -12.22 -14.64
C GLN A 54 -4.50 -10.87 -14.25
N SER A 55 -4.26 -10.61 -12.96
CA SER A 55 -3.85 -9.28 -12.47
C SER A 55 -2.48 -9.23 -11.81
N THR A 56 -1.81 -10.37 -11.66
CA THR A 56 -0.49 -10.46 -11.02
C THR A 56 0.32 -11.63 -11.58
N HIS A 57 1.63 -11.41 -11.65
CA HIS A 57 2.63 -12.43 -12.01
C HIS A 57 3.26 -13.10 -10.78
N PHE A 58 2.67 -12.91 -9.60
CA PHE A 58 3.24 -13.33 -8.33
C PHE A 58 2.37 -14.38 -7.66
N GLU A 59 2.96 -15.54 -7.41
CA GLU A 59 2.44 -16.51 -6.46
C GLU A 59 3.06 -16.24 -5.09
N LEU A 60 2.24 -15.81 -4.13
CA LEU A 60 2.67 -15.47 -2.78
C LEU A 60 2.65 -16.73 -1.89
N GLU A 61 3.61 -17.63 -2.12
CA GLU A 61 3.64 -18.98 -1.57
C GLU A 61 3.63 -19.01 -0.03
N TYR A 62 4.45 -18.19 0.61
CA TYR A 62 4.66 -18.24 2.06
C TYR A 62 4.95 -16.84 2.63
N MET A 63 3.97 -16.24 3.30
CA MET A 63 4.06 -14.88 3.86
C MET A 63 3.36 -14.67 5.24
N PRO A 64 3.53 -15.57 6.23
CA PRO A 64 2.80 -15.47 7.49
C PRO A 64 3.29 -14.35 8.42
N TYR A 65 4.50 -13.82 8.23
CA TYR A 65 5.11 -12.85 9.13
C TYR A 65 4.83 -11.40 8.75
N THR A 66 4.43 -11.16 7.50
CA THR A 66 4.03 -9.83 7.01
C THR A 66 2.53 -9.75 6.70
N HIS A 67 1.98 -10.77 6.03
CA HIS A 67 0.62 -10.73 5.46
C HIS A 67 -0.42 -11.58 6.21
N SER A 68 -0.08 -12.18 7.36
CA SER A 68 -1.13 -12.76 8.21
C SER A 68 -1.92 -11.67 8.94
N LEU A 69 -3.21 -11.90 9.22
CA LEU A 69 -4.04 -10.93 9.96
C LEU A 69 -3.42 -10.60 11.32
N LEU A 70 -2.93 -11.62 12.04
CA LEU A 70 -2.22 -11.43 13.31
C LEU A 70 -0.96 -10.58 13.13
N ALA A 71 -0.12 -10.87 12.13
CA ALA A 71 1.06 -10.08 11.85
C ALA A 71 0.71 -8.62 11.53
N SER A 72 -0.30 -8.37 10.68
CA SER A 72 -0.75 -7.02 10.35
C SER A 72 -1.26 -6.25 11.57
N ILE A 73 -1.98 -6.90 12.50
CA ILE A 73 -2.41 -6.29 13.78
C ILE A 73 -1.19 -5.94 14.65
N LEU A 74 -0.22 -6.85 14.76
CA LEU A 74 0.99 -6.63 15.55
C LEU A 74 1.86 -5.51 14.96
N LEU A 75 2.04 -5.46 13.65
CA LEU A 75 2.78 -4.40 12.95
C LEU A 75 2.07 -3.05 13.07
N ALA A 76 0.74 -3.01 12.99
CA ALA A 76 -0.04 -1.80 13.25
C ALA A 76 0.15 -1.29 14.69
N GLY A 77 0.11 -2.20 15.67
CA GLY A 77 0.39 -1.89 17.07
C GLY A 77 1.83 -1.40 17.29
N LEU A 78 2.80 -2.03 16.63
CA LEU A 78 4.21 -1.64 16.66
C LEU A 78 4.39 -0.22 16.13
N ILE A 79 3.85 0.11 14.95
CA ILE A 79 3.95 1.46 14.38
C ILE A 79 3.28 2.50 15.28
N TYR A 80 2.13 2.17 15.86
CA TYR A 80 1.49 3.04 16.86
C TYR A 80 2.42 3.30 18.05
N ILE A 81 3.00 2.26 18.66
CA ILE A 81 3.88 2.37 19.82
C ILE A 81 5.16 3.14 19.47
N LEU A 82 5.82 2.80 18.36
CA LEU A 82 7.04 3.46 17.91
C LEU A 82 6.80 4.95 17.67
N TYR A 83 5.70 5.32 16.99
CA TYR A 83 5.35 6.73 16.82
C TYR A 83 5.18 7.42 18.18
N ARG A 84 4.50 6.79 19.14
CA ARG A 84 4.25 7.36 20.47
C ARG A 84 5.52 7.55 21.32
N ILE A 85 6.57 6.78 21.07
CA ILE A 85 7.85 6.87 21.77
C ILE A 85 8.77 7.88 21.10
N VAL A 86 8.88 7.83 19.77
CA VAL A 86 9.84 8.63 19.00
C VAL A 86 9.32 10.05 18.75
N SER A 87 8.02 10.20 18.53
CA SER A 87 7.39 11.49 18.24
C SER A 87 6.68 12.07 19.45
N ARG A 88 6.87 13.37 19.70
CA ARG A 88 6.04 14.16 20.62
C ARG A 88 4.71 14.61 19.99
N GLY A 89 4.38 14.08 18.80
CA GLY A 89 3.17 14.38 18.06
C GLY A 89 1.89 13.90 18.75
N LYS A 90 0.75 14.20 18.12
CA LYS A 90 -0.57 13.87 18.68
C LYS A 90 -0.79 12.36 18.70
N LYS A 91 -1.50 11.88 19.73
CA LYS A 91 -1.96 10.48 19.83
C LYS A 91 -2.80 10.06 18.63
N SER A 92 -3.58 10.98 18.08
CA SER A 92 -4.40 10.76 16.88
C SER A 92 -3.56 10.46 15.63
N VAL A 93 -2.39 11.08 15.47
CA VAL A 93 -1.47 10.77 14.36
C VAL A 93 -0.95 9.34 14.50
N ALA A 94 -0.55 8.93 15.71
CA ALA A 94 -0.14 7.54 15.96
C ALA A 94 -1.25 6.55 15.59
N LEU A 95 -2.50 6.87 15.95
CA LEU A 95 -3.65 6.03 15.67
C LEU A 95 -3.89 5.88 14.16
N VAL A 96 -3.89 6.97 13.39
CA VAL A 96 -4.08 6.87 11.93
C VAL A 96 -2.91 6.17 11.24
N MET A 97 -1.68 6.26 11.76
CA MET A 97 -0.54 5.50 11.25
C MET A 97 -0.74 3.99 11.45
N GLY A 98 -1.19 3.57 12.64
CA GLY A 98 -1.53 2.16 12.88
C GLY A 98 -2.71 1.67 12.02
N ILE A 99 -3.75 2.49 11.87
CA ILE A 99 -4.88 2.18 10.99
C ILE A 99 -4.44 2.05 9.53
N ALA A 100 -3.51 2.88 9.06
CA ALA A 100 -2.96 2.77 7.71
C ALA A 100 -2.29 1.41 7.50
N VAL A 101 -1.43 0.97 8.42
CA VAL A 101 -0.81 -0.37 8.34
C VAL A 101 -1.87 -1.46 8.30
N LEU A 102 -2.83 -1.42 9.22
CA LEU A 102 -3.86 -2.46 9.32
C LEU A 102 -4.81 -2.49 8.10
N SER A 103 -5.09 -1.35 7.48
CA SER A 103 -5.95 -1.27 6.29
C SER A 103 -5.40 -2.07 5.10
N HIS A 104 -4.08 -2.30 5.07
CA HIS A 104 -3.42 -3.08 4.04
C HIS A 104 -4.07 -4.46 3.89
N TRP A 105 -4.13 -5.22 4.99
CA TRP A 105 -4.67 -6.58 5.00
C TRP A 105 -6.14 -6.65 4.53
N PHE A 106 -6.97 -5.69 4.93
CA PHE A 106 -8.38 -5.66 4.53
C PHE A 106 -8.57 -5.32 3.06
N PHE A 107 -7.68 -4.53 2.48
CA PHE A 107 -7.70 -4.23 1.05
C PHE A 107 -7.20 -5.44 0.26
N ASP A 108 -6.16 -6.11 0.76
CA ASP A 108 -5.67 -7.35 0.17
C ASP A 108 -6.70 -8.46 0.16
N LEU A 109 -7.47 -8.61 1.24
CA LEU A 109 -8.55 -9.60 1.32
C LEU A 109 -9.49 -9.56 0.10
N ILE A 110 -9.72 -8.38 -0.47
CA ILE A 110 -10.61 -8.22 -1.63
C ILE A 110 -9.98 -8.82 -2.89
N VAL A 111 -8.68 -8.64 -3.08
CA VAL A 111 -8.02 -8.93 -4.35
C VAL A 111 -7.26 -10.25 -4.37
N HIS A 112 -6.66 -10.63 -3.25
CA HIS A 112 -5.81 -11.81 -3.14
C HIS A 112 -6.57 -13.09 -3.45
N THR A 113 -5.83 -14.08 -3.96
CA THR A 113 -6.31 -15.47 -3.92
C THR A 113 -6.41 -15.93 -2.45
N PRO A 114 -6.95 -17.11 -2.13
CA PRO A 114 -6.96 -17.63 -0.76
C PRO A 114 -5.56 -17.96 -0.19
N ASP A 115 -4.70 -16.95 -0.10
CA ASP A 115 -3.29 -17.00 0.26
C ASP A 115 -2.97 -16.19 1.55
N LEU A 116 -3.88 -15.35 2.05
CA LEU A 116 -3.70 -14.53 3.26
C LEU A 116 -3.98 -15.32 4.54
N PRO A 117 -2.97 -15.68 5.36
CA PRO A 117 -3.22 -16.47 6.56
C PRO A 117 -3.88 -15.66 7.68
N LEU A 118 -4.61 -16.31 8.59
CA LEU A 118 -5.15 -15.62 9.76
C LEU A 118 -4.08 -15.38 10.85
N TRP A 119 -3.25 -16.37 11.16
CA TRP A 119 -2.20 -16.22 12.19
C TRP A 119 -0.92 -17.02 11.95
N SER A 120 -0.98 -18.10 11.19
CA SER A 120 0.17 -18.90 10.77
C SER A 120 -0.06 -19.42 9.36
N ASP A 121 0.99 -19.85 8.66
CA ASP A 121 0.84 -20.37 7.30
C ASP A 121 -0.11 -21.60 7.21
N THR A 122 -0.16 -22.41 8.27
CA THR A 122 -1.07 -23.55 8.39
C THR A 122 -2.50 -23.19 8.82
N SER A 123 -2.76 -21.93 9.14
CA SER A 123 -4.11 -21.46 9.51
C SER A 123 -5.01 -21.30 8.28
N THR A 124 -6.29 -21.00 8.50
CA THR A 124 -7.20 -20.66 7.40
C THR A 124 -6.63 -19.50 6.60
N LYS A 125 -6.49 -19.69 5.28
CA LYS A 125 -6.11 -18.64 4.34
C LYS A 125 -7.37 -18.04 3.71
N LEU A 126 -7.40 -16.72 3.59
CA LEU A 126 -8.53 -15.94 3.07
C LEU A 126 -8.11 -15.17 1.82
N GLY A 127 -9.11 -14.77 1.04
CA GLY A 127 -8.95 -13.97 -0.19
C GLY A 127 -10.17 -14.15 -1.08
N PHE A 128 -10.75 -13.05 -1.55
CA PHE A 128 -11.94 -13.07 -2.40
C PHE A 128 -11.63 -13.27 -3.88
N GLY A 129 -10.35 -13.22 -4.27
CA GLY A 129 -9.87 -13.66 -5.57
C GLY A 129 -10.14 -12.68 -6.72
N LEU A 130 -10.31 -11.38 -6.46
CA LEU A 130 -10.56 -10.40 -7.53
C LEU A 130 -9.42 -10.36 -8.55
N TRP A 131 -8.19 -10.73 -8.18
CA TRP A 131 -7.05 -10.85 -9.10
C TRP A 131 -7.28 -11.81 -10.28
N ASN A 132 -8.27 -12.70 -10.19
CA ASN A 132 -8.71 -13.51 -11.32
C ASN A 132 -9.48 -12.70 -12.40
N ASN A 133 -9.65 -11.39 -12.21
CA ASN A 133 -10.26 -10.47 -13.17
C ASN A 133 -9.50 -9.13 -13.22
N ALA A 134 -8.60 -8.99 -14.20
CA ALA A 134 -7.72 -7.82 -14.37
C ALA A 134 -8.47 -6.49 -14.44
N ILE A 135 -9.55 -6.46 -15.22
CA ILE A 135 -10.34 -5.24 -15.41
C ILE A 135 -11.03 -4.86 -14.10
N ALA A 136 -11.59 -5.82 -13.37
CA ALA A 136 -12.25 -5.56 -12.09
C ALA A 136 -11.24 -5.12 -11.01
N THR A 137 -10.06 -5.75 -10.93
CA THR A 137 -8.97 -5.31 -10.03
C THR A 137 -8.54 -3.88 -10.35
N TYR A 138 -8.21 -3.58 -11.60
CA TYR A 138 -7.79 -2.23 -12.00
C TYR A 138 -8.89 -1.20 -11.70
N THR A 139 -10.14 -1.52 -12.01
CA THR A 139 -11.29 -0.64 -11.76
C THR A 139 -11.47 -0.37 -10.27
N LEU A 140 -11.39 -1.41 -9.42
CA LEU A 140 -11.49 -1.26 -7.98
C LEU A 140 -10.39 -0.34 -7.46
N GLU A 141 -9.13 -0.62 -7.80
CA GLU A 141 -7.99 0.18 -7.34
C GLU A 141 -8.09 1.63 -7.83
N ALA A 142 -8.54 1.85 -9.06
CA ALA A 142 -8.74 3.19 -9.61
C ALA A 142 -9.87 3.95 -8.87
N VAL A 143 -11.00 3.31 -8.61
CA VAL A 143 -12.12 3.90 -7.86
C VAL A 143 -11.70 4.25 -6.45
N LEU A 144 -11.00 3.34 -5.75
CA LEU A 144 -10.48 3.59 -4.41
C LEU A 144 -9.52 4.79 -4.42
N LEU A 145 -8.55 4.80 -5.34
CA LEU A 145 -7.54 5.86 -5.38
C LEU A 145 -8.14 7.23 -5.72
N ILE A 146 -9.02 7.30 -6.72
CA ILE A 146 -9.70 8.54 -7.12
C ILE A 146 -10.65 9.01 -6.01
N GLY A 147 -11.39 8.10 -5.39
CA GLY A 147 -12.25 8.41 -4.24
C GLY A 147 -11.45 8.93 -3.04
N GLY A 148 -10.32 8.30 -2.74
CA GLY A 148 -9.36 8.76 -1.74
C GLY A 148 -8.86 10.16 -2.05
N LEU A 149 -8.39 10.40 -3.28
CA LEU A 149 -7.95 11.73 -3.72
C LEU A 149 -9.06 12.77 -3.54
N TRP A 150 -10.29 12.46 -3.93
CA TRP A 150 -11.44 13.35 -3.74
C TRP A 150 -11.66 13.70 -2.26
N LEU A 151 -11.58 12.72 -1.36
CA LEU A 151 -11.63 12.95 0.09
C LEU A 151 -10.49 13.90 0.53
N TYR A 152 -9.25 13.62 0.13
CA TYR A 152 -8.10 14.47 0.48
C TYR A 152 -8.25 15.90 -0.04
N LEU A 153 -8.66 16.08 -1.30
CA LEU A 153 -8.85 17.40 -1.91
C LEU A 153 -10.02 18.16 -1.27
N SER A 154 -11.08 17.47 -0.85
CA SER A 154 -12.20 18.08 -0.10
C SER A 154 -11.80 18.55 1.30
N GLY A 155 -10.70 18.00 1.85
CA GLY A 155 -10.20 18.32 3.19
C GLY A 155 -9.05 19.33 3.22
N THR A 156 -8.47 19.68 2.06
CA THR A 156 -7.26 20.50 1.95
C THR A 156 -7.42 21.62 0.92
N THR A 157 -6.73 22.74 1.12
CA THR A 157 -6.69 23.87 0.18
C THR A 157 -5.31 24.01 -0.45
N ALA A 158 -5.27 24.25 -1.76
CA ALA A 158 -4.01 24.48 -2.47
C ALA A 158 -3.40 25.83 -2.06
N ARG A 159 -2.09 25.85 -1.78
CA ARG A 159 -1.31 27.07 -1.51
C ARG A 159 -0.49 27.55 -2.70
N SER A 160 -0.32 26.69 -3.71
CA SER A 160 0.43 26.98 -4.94
C SER A 160 -0.22 26.31 -6.16
N PRO A 161 0.17 26.67 -7.40
CA PRO A 161 -0.24 25.94 -8.60
C PRO A 161 0.14 24.46 -8.57
N ILE A 162 1.29 24.13 -7.97
CA ILE A 162 1.73 22.74 -7.74
C ILE A 162 0.75 22.05 -6.79
N GLY A 163 0.36 22.70 -5.69
CA GLY A 163 -0.67 22.19 -4.80
C GLY A 163 -2.01 21.95 -5.51
N ARG A 164 -2.38 22.81 -6.48
CA ARG A 164 -3.66 22.71 -7.22
C ARG A 164 -3.73 21.51 -8.14
N TYR A 165 -2.68 21.24 -8.92
CA TYR A 165 -2.70 20.21 -9.97
C TYR A 165 -1.85 18.98 -9.66
N GLY A 166 -0.81 19.11 -8.84
CA GLY A 166 0.21 18.08 -8.62
C GLY A 166 -0.36 16.78 -8.07
N MET A 167 -1.32 16.84 -7.14
CA MET A 167 -1.95 15.62 -6.60
C MET A 167 -2.77 14.85 -7.65
N GLY A 168 -3.46 15.57 -8.54
CA GLY A 168 -4.20 14.93 -9.63
C GLY A 168 -3.27 14.28 -10.65
N ILE A 169 -2.17 14.97 -10.99
CA ILE A 169 -1.12 14.43 -11.88
C ILE A 169 -0.45 13.20 -11.24
N PHE A 170 -0.15 13.26 -9.94
CA PHE A 170 0.46 12.15 -9.23
C PHE A 170 -0.45 10.92 -9.22
N VAL A 171 -1.74 11.09 -8.94
CA VAL A 171 -2.72 9.98 -9.02
C VAL A 171 -2.85 9.44 -10.44
N MET A 172 -2.82 10.30 -11.47
CA MET A 172 -2.79 9.85 -12.86
C MET A 172 -1.55 8.98 -13.15
N ILE A 173 -0.37 9.39 -12.65
CA ILE A 173 0.87 8.59 -12.79
C ILE A 173 0.71 7.24 -12.09
N LEU A 174 0.20 7.20 -10.85
CA LEU A 174 -0.04 5.94 -10.13
C LEU A 174 -0.98 5.01 -10.92
N LEU A 175 -2.06 5.54 -11.51
CA LEU A 175 -2.98 4.77 -12.35
C LEU A 175 -2.30 4.20 -13.60
N LEU A 176 -1.39 4.95 -14.22
CA LEU A 176 -0.61 4.47 -15.37
C LEU A 176 0.38 3.39 -14.95
N VAL A 177 1.09 3.58 -13.83
CA VAL A 177 2.01 2.57 -13.28
C VAL A 177 1.25 1.29 -12.95
N ASN A 178 0.05 1.38 -12.36
CA ASN A 178 -0.76 0.20 -12.06
C ASN A 178 -1.29 -0.50 -13.32
N ALA A 179 -1.58 0.26 -14.38
CA ALA A 179 -1.95 -0.34 -15.65
C ALA A 179 -0.79 -1.16 -16.23
N VAL A 180 0.44 -0.65 -16.15
CA VAL A 180 1.63 -1.41 -16.55
C VAL A 180 1.85 -2.62 -15.63
N ASN A 181 1.62 -2.48 -14.32
CA ASN A 181 1.75 -3.58 -13.36
C ASN A 181 0.78 -4.74 -13.63
N ILE A 182 -0.45 -4.44 -14.02
CA ILE A 182 -1.51 -5.45 -14.21
C ILE A 182 -1.51 -6.03 -15.63
N PHE A 183 -1.29 -5.18 -16.64
CA PHE A 183 -1.45 -5.56 -18.06
C PHE A 183 -0.12 -5.66 -18.83
N GLY A 184 1.00 -5.28 -18.21
CA GLY A 184 2.33 -5.41 -18.77
C GLY A 184 3.01 -6.74 -18.42
N PRO A 185 4.28 -6.93 -18.83
CA PRO A 185 5.07 -8.07 -18.39
C PRO A 185 5.49 -7.93 -16.91
N PRO A 186 5.93 -9.02 -16.25
CA PRO A 186 6.43 -8.98 -14.88
C PRO A 186 7.53 -7.93 -14.70
N PHE A 187 7.47 -7.19 -13.59
CA PHE A 187 8.54 -6.28 -13.22
C PHE A 187 9.76 -7.06 -12.72
N GLY A 188 10.72 -7.25 -13.63
CA GLY A 188 11.97 -7.94 -13.34
C GLY A 188 11.86 -9.46 -13.52
N ASN A 189 13.02 -10.08 -13.75
CA ASN A 189 13.12 -11.52 -14.01
C ASN A 189 13.64 -12.30 -12.79
N THR A 190 13.90 -11.60 -11.68
CA THR A 190 14.45 -12.17 -10.44
C THR A 190 13.82 -11.50 -9.22
N GLU A 191 13.74 -12.22 -8.10
CA GLU A 191 13.27 -11.70 -6.81
C GLU A 191 14.04 -10.44 -6.38
N ILE A 192 15.36 -10.40 -6.63
CA ILE A 192 16.21 -9.23 -6.31
C ILE A 192 15.76 -8.01 -7.10
N SER A 193 15.59 -8.15 -8.43
CA SER A 193 15.17 -7.02 -9.27
C SER A 193 13.78 -6.51 -8.89
N LEU A 194 12.85 -7.43 -8.63
CA LEU A 194 11.50 -7.11 -8.18
C LEU A 194 11.52 -6.35 -6.84
N ALA A 195 12.25 -6.87 -5.85
CA ALA A 195 12.36 -6.28 -4.52
C ALA A 195 12.94 -4.86 -4.56
N ILE A 196 14.04 -4.66 -5.29
CA ILE A 196 14.67 -3.35 -5.44
C ILE A 196 13.71 -2.36 -6.11
N SER A 197 13.09 -2.75 -7.22
CA SER A 197 12.14 -1.90 -7.95
C SER A 197 10.93 -1.52 -7.09
N ALA A 198 10.34 -2.48 -6.39
CA ALA A 198 9.19 -2.23 -5.52
C ALA A 198 9.54 -1.27 -4.37
N LEU A 199 10.65 -1.54 -3.66
CA LEU A 199 11.11 -0.67 -2.57
C LEU A 199 11.39 0.76 -3.07
N ILE A 200 12.09 0.92 -4.19
CA ILE A 200 12.33 2.24 -4.79
C ILE A 200 11.01 2.96 -5.08
N MET A 201 10.04 2.27 -5.70
CA MET A 201 8.72 2.86 -6.00
C MET A 201 8.00 3.31 -4.73
N TYR A 202 7.96 2.47 -3.69
CA TYR A 202 7.29 2.79 -2.43
C TYR A 202 7.88 4.04 -1.76
N PHE A 203 9.21 4.12 -1.64
CA PHE A 203 9.87 5.29 -1.06
C PHE A 203 9.76 6.53 -1.95
N LEU A 204 9.81 6.37 -3.27
CA LEU A 204 9.60 7.46 -4.22
C LEU A 204 8.19 8.03 -4.11
N PHE A 205 7.17 7.18 -4.12
CA PHE A 205 5.77 7.59 -3.99
C PHE A 205 5.52 8.29 -2.65
N ALA A 206 6.08 7.76 -1.56
CA ALA A 206 6.02 8.43 -0.26
C ALA A 206 6.69 9.81 -0.27
N GLY A 207 7.85 9.94 -0.91
CA GLY A 207 8.57 11.20 -1.05
C GLY A 207 7.79 12.24 -1.86
N VAL A 208 7.21 11.83 -2.99
CA VAL A 208 6.35 12.70 -3.82
C VAL A 208 5.09 13.11 -3.05
N ALA A 209 4.45 12.17 -2.35
CA ALA A 209 3.28 12.45 -1.53
C ALA A 209 3.59 13.44 -0.40
N TYR A 210 4.74 13.29 0.28
CA TYR A 210 5.21 14.22 1.30
C TYR A 210 5.39 15.64 0.74
N TRP A 211 6.08 15.76 -0.40
CA TRP A 211 6.33 17.05 -1.03
C TRP A 211 5.02 17.73 -1.46
N LEU A 212 4.14 17.02 -2.17
CA LEU A 212 2.88 17.58 -2.65
C LEU A 212 1.90 17.94 -1.52
N ASP A 213 1.92 17.21 -0.40
CA ASP A 213 1.14 17.54 0.80
C ASP A 213 1.64 18.86 1.41
N GLY A 214 2.95 19.12 1.36
CA GLY A 214 3.58 20.38 1.74
C GLY A 214 3.13 21.60 0.92
N GLU A 215 2.52 21.40 -0.25
CA GLU A 215 1.97 22.45 -1.12
C GLU A 215 0.47 22.74 -0.86
N ARG A 216 -0.13 22.07 0.14
CA ARG A 216 -1.53 22.21 0.53
C ARG A 216 -1.68 22.43 2.04
N SER A 217 -2.82 22.91 2.51
CA SER A 217 -3.12 23.17 3.94
C SER A 217 -4.44 22.57 4.38
#